data_AF-A0A848X0P9-F1
#
_entry.id   AF-A0A848X0P9-F1
#
_cell.length_a   1.000
_cell.length_b   1.000
_cell.length_c   1.000
_cell.angle_alpha   90.00
_cell.angle_beta   90.00
_cell.angle_gamma   90.00
#
_symmetry.space_group_name_H-M   'P 1'
#
loop_
_entity.id
_entity.type
_entity.pdbx_description
1 polymer ?
#
loop_
_entity_poly.entity_id
_entity_poly.type
_entity_poly.pdbx_seq_one_letter_code
_entity_poly.pdbx_strand_id
1 'polypeptide(L)'
;MYTRCLVCATPFEPNQELEHAPHGQRLAFDPTRGRLWVVCRTCRRWSLLPIEERWEALEELEKLATDKATLLSQTDNIALLRHGPMEIVRVGRAQRTEEAWWRYGRELASRRQKWNKLGLAGTVAAGAVVAGGWAAGGISIFGAWLVMGHGSDTLRDGARWLRFGSSAWRGDQACEACGHRFRALAYRDRASLGLFPTDETGQVELVARCPRCGHYREAGLHLTGDEADRTLRRILAYHHFAGASEKRVFKASRLIQEAGSPQDLTRIVVRNGKRLGDLQRTGGIALEIAANEATEQRLLEAELAELEAHWRREEELASIIDGELTPLPVLEQMRRMVTGGKN
;
A
#
# COMPACT_ATOMS: atom_id res chain seq x y z
N MET A 1 -26.93 -20.11 1.15
CA MET A 1 -25.81 -19.25 0.74
C MET A 1 -25.38 -19.58 -0.67
N TYR A 2 -25.16 -18.57 -1.52
CA TYR A 2 -24.56 -18.80 -2.84
C TYR A 2 -23.10 -19.26 -2.68
N THR A 3 -22.77 -20.39 -3.30
CA THR A 3 -21.40 -20.93 -3.34
C THR A 3 -20.66 -20.55 -4.62
N ARG A 4 -21.33 -19.86 -5.56
CA ARG A 4 -20.80 -19.47 -6.87
C ARG A 4 -21.30 -18.08 -7.25
N CYS A 5 -20.49 -17.36 -8.01
CA CYS A 5 -20.85 -16.05 -8.54
C CYS A 5 -22.06 -16.14 -9.46
N LEU A 6 -23.05 -15.26 -9.27
CA LEU A 6 -24.27 -15.21 -10.09
C LEU A 6 -24.01 -14.79 -11.54
N VAL A 7 -22.84 -14.20 -11.83
CA VAL A 7 -22.50 -13.70 -13.18
C VAL A 7 -21.61 -14.65 -13.95
N CYS A 8 -20.48 -15.09 -13.37
CA CYS A 8 -19.50 -15.92 -14.08
C CYS A 8 -19.45 -17.37 -13.59
N ALA A 9 -20.30 -17.74 -12.63
CA ALA A 9 -20.35 -19.06 -12.01
C ALA A 9 -19.03 -19.54 -11.37
N THR A 10 -18.03 -18.68 -11.16
CA THR A 10 -16.82 -19.03 -10.40
C THR A 10 -17.21 -19.38 -8.96
N PRO A 11 -16.74 -20.50 -8.40
CA PRO A 11 -16.96 -20.83 -7.00
C PRO A 11 -16.36 -19.79 -6.07
N PHE A 12 -17.08 -19.44 -5.01
CA PHE A 12 -16.56 -18.60 -3.93
C PHE A 12 -15.72 -19.46 -2.99
N GLU A 13 -14.50 -19.00 -2.69
CA GLU A 13 -13.63 -19.69 -1.76
C GLU A 13 -14.24 -19.67 -0.35
N PRO A 14 -14.13 -20.77 0.42
CA PRO A 14 -14.56 -20.74 1.81
C PRO A 14 -13.70 -19.74 2.61
N ASN A 15 -14.33 -19.03 3.54
CA ASN A 15 -13.66 -18.26 4.58
C ASN A 15 -13.95 -18.91 5.95
N GLN A 16 -12.99 -18.80 6.87
CA GLN A 16 -13.10 -19.38 8.22
C GLN A 16 -13.41 -18.32 9.28
N GLU A 17 -13.67 -17.08 8.85
CA GLU A 17 -13.81 -15.93 9.74
C GLU A 17 -15.27 -15.60 10.05
N LEU A 18 -16.21 -16.05 9.21
CA LEU A 18 -17.65 -15.81 9.36
C LEU A 18 -18.42 -17.13 9.43
N GLU A 19 -19.27 -17.28 10.44
CA GLU A 19 -20.14 -18.44 10.62
C GLU A 19 -21.36 -18.37 9.69
N HIS A 20 -21.97 -17.19 9.57
CA HIS A 20 -23.22 -16.99 8.82
C HIS A 20 -22.99 -16.56 7.37
N ALA A 21 -21.73 -16.31 7.00
CA ALA A 21 -21.31 -16.07 5.62
C ALA A 21 -19.99 -16.80 5.28
N PRO A 22 -19.96 -18.15 5.30
CA PRO A 22 -18.73 -18.95 5.18
C PRO A 22 -18.08 -18.96 3.78
N HIS A 23 -18.64 -18.26 2.80
CA HIS A 23 -18.11 -18.21 1.43
C HIS A 23 -17.80 -16.78 0.97
N GLY A 24 -16.67 -16.63 0.29
CA GLY A 24 -16.16 -15.38 -0.25
C GLY A 24 -15.07 -14.78 0.63
N GLN A 25 -13.96 -14.36 0.02
CA GLN A 25 -12.89 -13.62 0.71
C GLN A 25 -13.05 -12.10 0.60
N ARG A 26 -14.00 -11.62 -0.22
CA ARG A 26 -14.32 -10.20 -0.34
C ARG A 26 -15.83 -10.02 -0.23
N LEU A 27 -16.29 -9.39 0.85
CA LEU A 27 -17.72 -9.10 1.07
C LEU A 27 -17.95 -7.61 1.12
N ALA A 28 -19.13 -7.20 0.67
CA ALA A 28 -19.60 -5.84 0.80
C ALA A 28 -20.95 -5.82 1.52
N PHE A 29 -21.21 -4.83 2.36
CA PHE A 29 -22.48 -4.74 3.07
C PHE A 29 -22.92 -3.32 3.39
N ASP A 30 -24.24 -3.11 3.42
CA ASP A 30 -24.90 -1.88 3.85
C ASP A 30 -25.75 -2.19 5.08
N PRO A 31 -25.33 -1.78 6.29
CA PRO A 31 -26.07 -2.05 7.51
C PRO A 31 -27.38 -1.26 7.58
N THR A 32 -27.48 -0.13 6.87
CA THR A 32 -28.69 0.73 6.87
C THR A 32 -29.77 0.14 5.99
N ARG A 33 -29.38 -0.42 4.83
CA ARG A 33 -30.30 -1.02 3.86
C ARG A 33 -30.46 -2.54 4.02
N GLY A 34 -29.75 -3.17 4.95
CA GLY A 34 -29.81 -4.61 5.16
C GLY A 34 -29.32 -5.42 3.94
N ARG A 35 -28.29 -4.92 3.24
CA ARG A 35 -27.78 -5.54 2.01
C ARG A 35 -26.42 -6.16 2.24
N LEU A 36 -26.24 -7.36 1.71
CA LEU A 36 -25.00 -8.12 1.81
C LEU A 36 -24.67 -8.70 0.44
N TRP A 37 -23.44 -8.49 -0.02
CA TRP A 37 -22.93 -8.98 -1.29
C TRP A 37 -21.63 -9.77 -1.07
N VAL A 38 -21.45 -10.84 -1.86
CA VAL A 38 -20.14 -11.46 -2.05
C VAL A 38 -19.55 -10.95 -3.37
N VAL A 39 -18.32 -10.43 -3.31
CA VAL A 39 -17.62 -9.87 -4.47
C VAL A 39 -16.75 -10.95 -5.11
N CYS A 40 -17.02 -11.29 -6.37
CA CYS A 40 -16.25 -12.30 -7.08
C CYS A 40 -14.82 -11.80 -7.39
N ARG A 41 -13.79 -12.57 -7.05
CA ARG A 41 -12.40 -12.21 -7.33
C ARG A 41 -12.02 -12.29 -8.81
N THR A 42 -12.76 -13.09 -9.60
CA THR A 42 -12.49 -13.27 -11.04
C THR A 42 -13.11 -12.16 -11.88
N CYS A 43 -14.42 -11.93 -11.73
CA CYS A 43 -15.15 -10.97 -12.57
C CYS A 43 -15.46 -9.65 -11.87
N ARG A 44 -15.12 -9.50 -10.57
CA ARG A 44 -15.38 -8.33 -9.72
C ARG A 44 -16.85 -7.94 -9.57
N ARG A 45 -17.79 -8.80 -9.97
CA ARG A 45 -19.23 -8.58 -9.81
C ARG A 45 -19.70 -8.93 -8.41
N TRP A 46 -20.65 -8.15 -7.92
CA TRP A 46 -21.23 -8.30 -6.59
C TRP A 46 -22.48 -9.19 -6.69
N SER A 47 -22.46 -10.32 -6.00
CA SER A 47 -23.61 -11.23 -5.92
C SER A 47 -24.36 -10.92 -4.63
N LEU A 48 -25.52 -10.28 -4.75
CA LEU A 48 -26.40 -9.96 -3.62
C LEU A 48 -26.93 -11.26 -2.99
N LEU A 49 -26.81 -11.39 -1.67
CA LEU A 49 -27.30 -12.57 -0.95
C LEU A 49 -28.83 -12.55 -0.83
N PRO A 50 -29.51 -13.71 -0.79
CA PRO A 50 -30.94 -13.77 -0.49
C PRO A 50 -31.26 -13.17 0.89
N ILE A 51 -32.44 -12.56 1.05
CA ILE A 51 -32.79 -11.79 2.26
C ILE A 51 -32.82 -12.65 3.52
N GLU A 52 -33.19 -13.92 3.40
CA GLU A 52 -33.30 -14.89 4.50
C GLU A 52 -31.96 -15.19 5.16
N GLU A 53 -30.85 -14.92 4.47
CA GLU A 53 -29.49 -15.27 4.89
C GLU A 53 -28.67 -14.06 5.32
N ARG A 54 -29.26 -12.85 5.32
CA ARG A 54 -28.52 -11.60 5.56
C ARG A 54 -28.40 -11.24 7.03
N TRP A 55 -29.41 -11.51 7.85
CA TRP A 55 -29.54 -10.89 9.18
C TRP A 55 -28.37 -11.23 10.10
N GLU A 56 -28.13 -12.50 10.35
CA GLU A 56 -27.04 -12.95 11.22
C GLU A 56 -25.67 -12.62 10.62
N ALA A 57 -25.54 -12.74 9.29
CA ALA A 57 -24.31 -12.41 8.57
C ALA A 57 -23.97 -10.91 8.64
N LEU A 58 -24.97 -10.02 8.57
CA LEU A 58 -24.79 -8.58 8.67
C LEU A 58 -24.37 -8.15 10.07
N GLU A 59 -25.02 -8.70 11.11
CA GLU A 59 -24.64 -8.42 12.49
C GLU A 59 -23.22 -8.91 12.80
N GLU A 60 -22.87 -10.11 12.34
CA GLU A 60 -21.52 -10.66 12.47
C GLU A 60 -20.48 -9.79 11.74
N LEU A 61 -20.78 -9.35 10.52
CA LEU A 61 -19.91 -8.48 9.72
C LEU A 61 -19.75 -7.09 10.34
N GLU A 62 -20.82 -6.45 10.82
CA GLU A 62 -20.73 -5.12 11.45
C GLU A 62 -19.92 -5.21 12.75
N LYS A 63 -20.10 -6.27 13.54
CA LYS A 63 -19.29 -6.52 14.73
C LYS A 63 -17.82 -6.78 14.37
N LEU A 64 -17.55 -7.58 13.34
CA LEU A 64 -16.19 -7.86 12.88
C LEU A 64 -15.50 -6.59 12.38
N ALA A 65 -16.21 -5.80 11.57
CA ALA A 65 -15.77 -4.52 11.03
C ALA A 65 -15.41 -3.52 12.14
N THR A 66 -16.26 -3.45 13.17
CA THR A 66 -16.11 -2.52 14.29
C THR A 66 -15.00 -2.98 15.25
N ASP A 67 -15.04 -4.23 15.70
CA ASP A 67 -14.21 -4.70 16.80
C ASP A 67 -12.82 -5.13 16.35
N LYS A 68 -12.71 -5.83 15.21
CA LYS A 68 -11.50 -6.60 14.86
C LYS A 68 -10.84 -6.21 13.54
N ALA A 69 -11.58 -5.63 12.59
CA ALA A 69 -11.05 -5.35 11.26
C ALA A 69 -10.17 -4.10 11.24
N THR A 70 -9.06 -4.15 10.52
CA THR A 70 -8.19 -2.97 10.32
C THR A 70 -8.76 -2.11 9.21
N LEU A 71 -8.95 -0.80 9.46
CA LEU A 71 -9.31 0.17 8.43
C LEU A 71 -8.15 0.36 7.46
N LEU A 72 -8.41 0.18 6.16
CA LEU A 72 -7.43 0.39 5.10
C LEU A 72 -7.57 1.77 4.49
N SER A 73 -8.79 2.17 4.16
CA SER A 73 -9.10 3.50 3.63
C SER A 73 -10.61 3.75 3.74
N GLN A 74 -11.02 5.02 3.64
CA GLN A 74 -12.40 5.44 3.80
C GLN A 74 -12.71 6.69 2.97
N THR A 75 -13.92 6.73 2.44
CA THR A 75 -14.58 7.92 1.90
C THR A 75 -15.78 8.30 2.76
N ASP A 76 -16.54 9.30 2.32
CA ASP A 76 -17.83 9.62 2.94
C ASP A 76 -18.86 8.49 2.81
N ASN A 77 -18.77 7.65 1.76
CA ASN A 77 -19.80 6.66 1.45
C ASN A 77 -19.38 5.22 1.71
N ILE A 78 -18.08 4.89 1.76
CA ILE A 78 -17.59 3.51 1.89
C ILE A 78 -16.33 3.47 2.75
N ALA A 79 -16.19 2.41 3.54
CA ALA A 79 -14.95 2.04 4.22
C ALA A 79 -14.45 0.68 3.72
N LEU A 80 -13.16 0.62 3.37
CA LEU A 80 -12.47 -0.63 3.03
C LEU A 80 -11.68 -1.12 4.26
N LEU A 81 -11.98 -2.34 4.68
CA LEU A 81 -11.49 -2.97 5.90
C LEU A 81 -10.85 -4.32 5.57
N ARG A 82 -9.98 -4.80 6.46
CA ARG A 82 -9.38 -6.13 6.35
C ARG A 82 -9.36 -6.88 7.68
N HIS A 83 -9.71 -8.15 7.62
CA HIS A 83 -9.59 -9.09 8.74
C HIS A 83 -9.03 -10.42 8.23
N GLY A 84 -7.84 -10.81 8.71
CA GLY A 84 -7.17 -12.01 8.20
C GLY A 84 -6.97 -11.94 6.67
N PRO A 85 -7.37 -12.98 5.91
CA PRO A 85 -7.34 -12.98 4.44
C PRO A 85 -8.54 -12.26 3.80
N MET A 86 -9.50 -11.78 4.58
CA MET A 86 -10.73 -11.19 4.07
C MET A 86 -10.65 -9.68 3.88
N GLU A 87 -11.25 -9.21 2.79
CA GLU A 87 -11.52 -7.81 2.49
C GLU A 87 -13.01 -7.52 2.71
N ILE A 88 -13.30 -6.45 3.44
CA ILE A 88 -14.65 -6.08 3.83
C ILE A 88 -14.92 -4.66 3.34
N VAL A 89 -15.96 -4.48 2.53
CA VAL A 89 -16.42 -3.20 2.00
C VAL A 89 -17.68 -2.80 2.75
N ARG A 90 -17.57 -1.88 3.70
CA ARG A 90 -18.72 -1.39 4.47
C ARG A 90 -19.26 -0.12 3.81
N VAL A 91 -20.54 -0.08 3.50
CA VAL A 91 -21.23 1.14 3.07
C VAL A 91 -21.48 2.04 4.29
N GLY A 92 -21.19 3.32 4.13
CA GLY A 92 -21.09 4.33 5.19
C GLY A 92 -19.73 4.33 5.90
N ARG A 93 -19.46 5.38 6.67
CA ARG A 93 -18.22 5.53 7.44
C ARG A 93 -18.10 4.47 8.55
N ALA A 94 -17.02 3.70 8.54
CA ALA A 94 -16.54 2.94 9.69
C ALA A 94 -15.87 3.90 10.68
N GLN A 95 -16.29 3.90 11.95
CA GLN A 95 -15.71 4.73 13.02
C GLN A 95 -14.36 4.16 13.48
N ARG A 96 -13.36 4.07 12.59
CA ARG A 96 -12.01 3.61 12.91
C ARG A 96 -10.98 4.62 12.45
N THR A 97 -9.92 4.77 13.25
CA THR A 97 -8.73 5.52 12.86
C THR A 97 -7.85 4.63 11.99
N GLU A 98 -7.32 5.18 10.91
CA GLU A 98 -6.38 4.52 10.00
C GLU A 98 -5.06 4.23 10.73
N GLU A 99 -4.64 2.96 10.81
CA GLU A 99 -3.42 2.51 11.54
C GLU A 99 -2.33 1.94 10.62
N ALA A 100 -2.47 2.14 9.30
CA ALA A 100 -1.68 1.45 8.28
C ALA A 100 -0.16 1.72 8.35
N TRP A 101 0.27 2.89 8.86
CA TRP A 101 1.68 3.28 8.95
C TRP A 101 2.57 2.37 9.80
N TRP A 102 2.01 1.58 10.73
CA TRP A 102 2.79 0.69 11.60
C TRP A 102 3.32 -0.54 10.83
N ARG A 103 2.68 -0.89 9.70
CA ARG A 103 3.09 -1.97 8.82
C ARG A 103 4.46 -1.72 8.19
N TYR A 104 4.68 -0.52 7.65
CA TYR A 104 5.98 -0.14 7.08
C TYR A 104 7.06 -0.01 8.15
N GLY A 105 6.68 0.43 9.35
CA GLY A 105 7.54 0.40 10.52
C GLY A 105 8.06 -1.01 10.85
N ARG A 106 7.18 -2.02 10.88
CA ARG A 106 7.56 -3.42 11.13
C ARG A 106 8.50 -3.97 10.08
N GLU A 107 8.27 -3.68 8.81
CA GLU A 107 9.14 -4.14 7.72
C GLU A 107 10.56 -3.57 7.87
N LEU A 108 10.70 -2.29 8.23
CA LEU A 108 12.00 -1.68 8.53
C LEU A 108 12.69 -2.31 9.74
N ALA A 109 11.94 -2.67 10.78
CA ALA A 109 12.45 -3.40 11.94
C ALA A 109 12.91 -4.83 11.58
N SER A 110 12.11 -5.55 10.81
CA SER A 110 12.42 -6.90 10.32
C SER A 110 13.69 -6.93 9.46
N ARG A 111 13.85 -5.97 8.53
CA ARG A 111 15.09 -5.79 7.75
C ARG A 111 16.31 -5.59 8.64
N ARG A 112 16.16 -4.79 9.71
CA ARG A 112 17.24 -4.54 10.68
C ARG A 112 17.63 -5.79 11.45
N GLN A 113 16.65 -6.57 11.90
CA GLN A 113 16.91 -7.84 12.59
C GLN A 113 17.62 -8.84 11.65
N LYS A 114 17.18 -8.97 10.40
CA LYS A 114 17.84 -9.82 9.39
C LYS A 114 19.27 -9.34 9.10
N TRP A 115 19.46 -8.04 8.91
CA TRP A 115 20.78 -7.44 8.67
C TRP A 115 21.75 -7.68 9.83
N ASN A 116 21.29 -7.52 11.08
CA ASN A 116 22.10 -7.80 12.26
C ASN A 116 22.52 -9.28 12.32
N LYS A 117 21.62 -10.22 11.98
CA LYS A 117 21.95 -11.65 11.92
C LYS A 117 22.98 -11.98 10.83
N LEU A 118 22.87 -11.34 9.66
CA LEU A 118 23.87 -11.46 8.57
C LEU A 118 25.23 -10.87 8.97
N GLY A 119 25.25 -9.73 9.68
CA GLY A 119 26.47 -9.15 10.22
C GLY A 119 27.14 -10.03 11.29
N LEU A 120 26.35 -10.69 12.14
CA LEU A 120 26.82 -11.64 13.16
C LEU A 120 27.30 -12.97 12.55
N ALA A 121 26.62 -13.45 11.50
CA ALA A 121 27.03 -14.63 10.76
C ALA A 121 28.30 -14.38 9.93
N GLY A 122 28.54 -13.15 9.47
CA GLY A 122 29.79 -12.74 8.81
C GLY A 122 31.03 -12.84 9.71
N THR A 123 30.89 -12.72 11.03
CA THR A 123 31.98 -12.95 11.98
C THR A 123 32.25 -14.43 12.28
N VAL A 124 31.29 -15.33 12.04
CA VAL A 124 31.44 -16.78 12.34
C VAL A 124 31.67 -17.61 11.07
N ALA A 125 31.11 -17.22 9.93
CA ALA A 125 31.27 -17.91 8.65
C ALA A 125 32.67 -17.72 8.02
N ALA A 126 33.46 -16.73 8.47
CA ALA A 126 34.86 -16.62 8.09
C ALA A 126 35.70 -17.81 8.61
N GLY A 127 35.26 -18.50 9.68
CA GLY A 127 35.91 -19.71 10.19
C GLY A 127 35.47 -21.00 9.46
N ALA A 128 34.27 -21.03 8.87
CA ALA A 128 33.71 -22.25 8.28
C ALA A 128 34.00 -22.43 6.77
N VAL A 129 34.33 -21.35 6.05
CA VAL A 129 34.65 -21.43 4.61
C VAL A 129 36.07 -21.96 4.35
N VAL A 130 36.96 -21.95 5.36
CA VAL A 130 38.35 -22.42 5.19
C VAL A 130 38.46 -23.95 5.09
N ALA A 131 37.48 -24.72 5.60
CA ALA A 131 37.59 -26.19 5.63
C ALA A 131 36.90 -26.92 4.45
N GLY A 132 35.93 -26.31 3.76
CA GLY A 132 35.11 -27.01 2.76
C GLY A 132 35.38 -26.70 1.28
N GLY A 133 36.21 -25.69 0.99
CA GLY A 133 36.28 -25.08 -0.35
C GLY A 133 37.17 -25.74 -1.40
N TRP A 134 37.87 -26.83 -1.10
CA TRP A 134 38.86 -27.41 -2.05
C TRP A 134 38.29 -28.50 -2.96
N ALA A 135 37.08 -29.02 -2.71
CA ALA A 135 36.58 -30.20 -3.42
C ALA A 135 35.84 -29.92 -4.74
N ALA A 136 35.36 -28.69 -4.99
CA ALA A 136 34.44 -28.41 -6.09
C ALA A 136 34.80 -27.18 -6.95
N GLY A 137 36.10 -26.91 -7.13
CA GLY A 137 36.62 -26.07 -8.23
C GLY A 137 35.89 -24.74 -8.47
N GLY A 138 36.19 -23.72 -7.65
CA GLY A 138 35.94 -22.33 -8.03
C GLY A 138 35.58 -21.41 -6.88
N ILE A 139 36.59 -20.71 -6.34
CA ILE A 139 36.34 -19.41 -5.75
C ILE A 139 35.95 -18.49 -6.91
N SER A 140 34.66 -18.23 -7.08
CA SER A 140 34.24 -17.17 -8.01
C SER A 140 34.88 -15.87 -7.54
N ILE A 141 35.33 -15.02 -8.46
CA ILE A 141 35.92 -13.70 -8.16
C ILE A 141 35.00 -12.90 -7.19
N PHE A 142 33.69 -13.11 -7.28
CA PHE A 142 32.70 -12.58 -6.34
C PHE A 142 32.82 -13.14 -4.92
N GLY A 143 33.04 -14.45 -4.76
CA GLY A 143 33.28 -15.08 -3.45
C GLY A 143 34.58 -14.60 -2.80
N ALA A 144 35.65 -14.45 -3.57
CA ALA A 144 36.91 -13.85 -3.11
C ALA A 144 36.76 -12.37 -2.72
N TRP A 145 36.04 -11.59 -3.53
CA TRP A 145 35.81 -10.16 -3.29
C TRP A 145 34.97 -9.91 -2.03
N LEU A 146 33.99 -10.78 -1.76
CA LEU A 146 33.13 -10.71 -0.58
C LEU A 146 33.88 -11.09 0.71
N VAL A 147 34.89 -11.97 0.62
CA VAL A 147 35.75 -12.37 1.74
C VAL A 147 36.90 -11.38 1.98
N MET A 148 37.47 -10.78 0.93
CA MET A 148 38.62 -9.85 1.03
C MET A 148 38.22 -8.36 1.20
N GLY A 149 36.93 -8.03 1.13
CA GLY A 149 36.43 -6.68 1.43
C GLY A 149 36.46 -6.37 2.92
N HIS A 150 37.60 -5.96 3.45
CA HIS A 150 37.76 -5.51 4.84
C HIS A 150 36.87 -4.28 5.14
N GLY A 151 35.65 -4.51 5.62
CA GLY A 151 34.75 -3.50 6.19
C GLY A 151 33.26 -3.81 5.97
N SER A 152 32.43 -3.57 7.00
CA SER A 152 30.97 -3.78 6.90
C SER A 152 30.29 -2.89 5.83
N ASP A 153 30.97 -1.84 5.35
CA ASP A 153 30.45 -0.89 4.39
C ASP A 153 30.62 -1.35 2.92
N THR A 154 31.70 -2.05 2.56
CA THR A 154 31.88 -2.60 1.19
C THR A 154 30.88 -3.72 0.90
N LEU A 155 30.60 -4.57 1.90
CA LEU A 155 29.53 -5.57 1.83
C LEU A 155 28.15 -4.94 1.67
N ARG A 156 27.88 -3.83 2.39
CA ARG A 156 26.61 -3.10 2.29
C ARG A 156 26.43 -2.48 0.91
N ASP A 157 27.47 -1.87 0.36
CA ASP A 157 27.40 -1.21 -0.94
C ASP A 157 27.30 -2.21 -2.09
N GLY A 158 27.94 -3.37 -1.99
CA GLY A 158 27.75 -4.50 -2.91
C GLY A 158 26.31 -5.04 -2.89
N ALA A 159 25.75 -5.28 -1.71
CA ALA A 159 24.37 -5.76 -1.56
C ALA A 159 23.34 -4.72 -2.06
N ARG A 160 23.60 -3.44 -1.82
CA ARG A 160 22.81 -2.32 -2.38
C ARG A 160 22.83 -2.32 -3.89
N TRP A 161 24.02 -2.44 -4.50
CA TRP A 161 24.17 -2.48 -5.94
C TRP A 161 23.42 -3.67 -6.55
N LEU A 162 23.52 -4.86 -5.94
CA LEU A 162 22.81 -6.05 -6.42
C LEU A 162 21.28 -5.87 -6.41
N ARG A 163 20.74 -5.21 -5.38
CA ARG A 163 19.28 -5.00 -5.24
C ARG A 163 18.74 -3.87 -6.10
N PHE A 164 19.46 -2.75 -6.18
CA PHE A 164 18.93 -1.51 -6.75
C PHE A 164 19.59 -1.08 -8.06
N GLY A 165 20.74 -1.67 -8.39
CA GLY A 165 21.62 -1.20 -9.46
C GLY A 165 22.36 0.09 -9.09
N SER A 166 22.81 0.82 -10.11
CA SER A 166 23.61 2.04 -9.94
C SER A 166 22.77 3.33 -9.85
N SER A 167 21.54 3.32 -10.36
CA SER A 167 20.75 4.54 -10.60
C SER A 167 19.39 4.50 -9.91
N ALA A 168 19.08 5.60 -9.22
CA ALA A 168 17.79 5.85 -8.59
C ALA A 168 16.72 6.23 -9.64
N TRP A 169 17.12 6.99 -10.65
CA TRP A 169 16.29 7.47 -11.74
C TRP A 169 17.02 7.36 -13.08
N ARG A 170 16.27 7.19 -14.17
CA ARG A 170 16.75 7.24 -15.56
C ARG A 170 15.72 7.99 -16.40
N GLY A 171 16.19 8.85 -17.27
CA GLY A 171 15.33 9.64 -18.15
C GLY A 171 16.17 10.50 -19.08
N ASP A 172 15.60 11.61 -19.54
CA ASP A 172 16.29 12.53 -20.43
C ASP A 172 15.76 13.94 -20.26
N GLN A 173 16.34 14.67 -19.31
CA GLN A 173 16.01 16.08 -19.05
C GLN A 173 17.25 16.95 -19.26
N ALA A 174 17.10 18.14 -19.83
CA ALA A 174 18.18 19.09 -20.01
C ALA A 174 18.21 20.11 -18.88
N CYS A 175 19.40 20.42 -18.36
CA CYS A 175 19.64 21.57 -17.51
C CYS A 175 19.31 22.86 -18.29
N GLU A 176 18.38 23.66 -17.78
CA GLU A 176 17.91 24.87 -18.46
C GLU A 176 19.01 25.93 -18.65
N ALA A 177 20.03 25.92 -17.79
CA ALA A 177 21.11 26.91 -17.84
C ALA A 177 22.26 26.55 -18.80
N CYS A 178 22.60 25.26 -18.97
CA CYS A 178 23.78 24.86 -19.75
C CYS A 178 23.55 23.73 -20.77
N GLY A 179 22.31 23.23 -20.88
CA GLY A 179 21.93 22.17 -21.82
C GLY A 179 22.49 20.77 -21.47
N HIS A 180 23.11 20.59 -20.30
CA HIS A 180 23.56 19.26 -19.86
C HIS A 180 22.37 18.31 -19.75
N ARG A 181 22.43 17.15 -20.42
CA ARG A 181 21.36 16.14 -20.37
C ARG A 181 21.57 15.16 -19.23
N PHE A 182 20.68 15.19 -18.25
CA PHE A 182 20.59 14.18 -17.20
C PHE A 182 19.98 12.91 -17.78
N ARG A 183 20.81 11.86 -17.88
CA ARG A 183 20.37 10.53 -18.32
C ARG A 183 20.02 9.60 -17.15
N ALA A 184 20.60 9.87 -15.99
CA ALA A 184 20.38 9.11 -14.78
C ALA A 184 20.74 9.93 -13.53
N LEU A 185 20.14 9.55 -12.40
CA LEU A 185 20.51 10.01 -11.07
C LEU A 185 21.10 8.82 -10.31
N ALA A 186 22.35 8.89 -9.89
CA ALA A 186 23.00 7.78 -9.20
C ALA A 186 22.66 7.75 -7.70
N TYR A 187 22.59 6.56 -7.11
CA TYR A 187 22.31 6.42 -5.66
C TYR A 187 23.40 7.02 -4.76
N ARG A 188 24.63 7.11 -5.26
CA ARG A 188 25.74 7.75 -4.55
C ARG A 188 25.49 9.25 -4.31
N ASP A 189 24.75 9.90 -5.21
CA ASP A 189 24.47 11.34 -5.17
C ASP A 189 23.24 11.66 -4.33
N ARG A 190 22.57 10.66 -3.76
CA ARG A 190 21.33 10.83 -2.98
C ARG A 190 21.43 11.87 -1.86
N ALA A 191 22.60 12.01 -1.23
CA ALA A 191 22.76 12.89 -0.07
C ALA A 191 22.64 14.38 -0.43
N SER A 192 22.99 14.76 -1.67
CA SER A 192 22.89 16.14 -2.17
C SER A 192 21.54 16.45 -2.81
N LEU A 193 20.68 15.44 -2.99
CA LEU A 193 19.34 15.61 -3.55
C LEU A 193 18.49 16.48 -2.63
N GLY A 194 17.90 17.53 -3.19
CA GLY A 194 16.95 18.40 -2.52
C GLY A 194 15.54 17.84 -2.54
N LEU A 195 14.83 18.04 -1.43
CA LEU A 195 13.42 17.77 -1.25
C LEU A 195 12.73 19.10 -1.03
N PHE A 196 11.83 19.48 -1.92
CA PHE A 196 11.10 20.74 -1.88
C PHE A 196 9.58 20.49 -1.82
N PRO A 197 8.82 21.36 -1.15
CA PRO A 197 7.37 21.25 -1.12
C PRO A 197 6.81 21.57 -2.51
N THR A 198 5.69 20.93 -2.84
CA THR A 198 4.85 21.28 -3.98
C THR A 198 3.51 21.84 -3.48
N ASP A 199 2.71 22.38 -4.39
CA ASP A 199 1.36 22.85 -4.06
C ASP A 199 0.40 21.67 -3.79
N GLU A 200 0.71 20.48 -4.32
CA GLU A 200 -0.05 19.26 -4.08
C GLU A 200 0.33 18.63 -2.72
N THR A 201 -0.69 18.38 -1.89
CA THR A 201 -0.50 17.79 -0.56
C THR A 201 0.14 16.41 -0.63
N GLY A 202 1.23 16.23 0.11
CA GLY A 202 1.95 14.95 0.19
C GLY A 202 2.91 14.67 -0.98
N GLN A 203 2.96 15.54 -2.01
CA GLN A 203 3.93 15.44 -3.08
C GLN A 203 5.18 16.28 -2.80
N VAL A 204 6.31 15.79 -3.30
CA VAL A 204 7.60 16.47 -3.19
C VAL A 204 8.20 16.68 -4.57
N GLU A 205 8.91 17.79 -4.73
CA GLU A 205 9.81 17.99 -5.85
C GLU A 205 11.21 17.52 -5.44
N LEU A 206 11.84 16.74 -6.31
CA LEU A 206 13.24 16.33 -6.16
C LEU A 206 14.13 17.16 -7.05
N VAL A 207 15.11 17.84 -6.47
CA VAL A 207 16.04 18.70 -7.20
C VAL A 207 17.46 18.19 -7.06
N ALA A 208 18.13 17.91 -8.18
CA ALA A 208 19.55 17.55 -8.19
C ALA A 208 20.39 18.64 -8.86
N ARG A 209 21.56 18.92 -8.29
CA ARG A 209 22.50 19.90 -8.83
C ARG A 209 23.05 19.44 -10.18
N CYS A 210 23.11 20.34 -11.16
CA CYS A 210 23.77 20.06 -12.43
C CYS A 210 25.27 19.79 -12.21
N PRO A 211 25.80 18.63 -12.62
CA PRO A 211 27.22 18.32 -12.45
C PRO A 211 28.11 19.16 -13.37
N ARG A 212 27.56 19.75 -14.44
CA ARG A 212 28.31 20.54 -15.42
C ARG A 212 28.45 22.01 -15.00
N CYS A 213 27.36 22.67 -14.65
CA CYS A 213 27.36 24.11 -14.34
C CYS A 213 27.09 24.45 -12.87
N GLY A 214 26.77 23.47 -12.02
CA GLY A 214 26.54 23.68 -10.60
C GLY A 214 25.20 24.32 -10.22
N HIS A 215 24.37 24.72 -11.19
CA HIS A 215 23.02 25.21 -10.93
C HIS A 215 22.18 24.17 -10.20
N TYR A 216 21.35 24.64 -9.28
CA TYR A 216 20.60 23.77 -8.39
C TYR A 216 19.10 23.95 -8.56
N ARG A 217 18.47 24.85 -7.81
CA ARG A 217 17.02 25.05 -7.86
C ARG A 217 16.59 25.86 -9.09
N GLU A 218 17.51 26.61 -9.67
CA GLU A 218 17.20 27.53 -10.75
C GLU A 218 17.20 26.84 -12.12
N ALA A 219 17.92 25.72 -12.26
CA ALA A 219 18.09 25.05 -13.55
C ALA A 219 18.62 23.61 -13.45
N GLY A 220 18.58 22.98 -12.27
CA GLY A 220 19.10 21.63 -12.05
C GLY A 220 18.26 20.54 -12.73
N LEU A 221 18.34 19.32 -12.22
CA LEU A 221 17.35 18.29 -12.56
C LEU A 221 16.14 18.49 -11.63
N HIS A 222 14.94 18.56 -12.19
CA HIS A 222 13.70 18.70 -11.44
C HIS A 222 12.80 17.48 -11.72
N LEU A 223 12.48 16.70 -10.70
CA LEU A 223 11.50 15.62 -10.80
C LEU A 223 10.27 16.01 -9.98
N THR A 224 9.09 15.85 -10.58
CA THR A 224 7.79 16.13 -9.95
C THR A 224 6.82 14.95 -10.16
N GLY A 225 5.68 14.98 -9.46
CA GLY A 225 4.62 13.97 -9.56
C GLY A 225 5.10 12.53 -9.36
N ASP A 226 4.58 11.61 -10.17
CA ASP A 226 4.89 10.17 -10.07
C ASP A 226 6.38 9.85 -10.26
N GLU A 227 7.11 10.64 -11.03
CA GLU A 227 8.54 10.44 -11.26
C GLU A 227 9.34 10.79 -10.00
N ALA A 228 8.97 11.89 -9.33
CA ALA A 228 9.51 12.25 -8.03
C ALA A 228 9.19 11.18 -6.98
N ASP A 229 7.93 10.77 -6.87
CA ASP A 229 7.49 9.84 -5.84
C ASP A 229 8.16 8.46 -5.96
N ARG A 230 8.26 7.94 -7.19
CA ARG A 230 8.96 6.67 -7.44
C ARG A 230 10.45 6.80 -7.13
N THR A 231 11.07 7.90 -7.51
CA THR A 231 12.50 8.15 -7.28
C THR A 231 12.79 8.32 -5.79
N LEU A 232 11.97 9.09 -5.06
CA LEU A 232 12.11 9.32 -3.62
C LEU A 232 12.04 7.99 -2.85
N ARG A 233 11.01 7.18 -3.10
CA ARG A 233 10.85 5.87 -2.43
C ARG A 233 12.03 4.94 -2.69
N ARG A 234 12.52 4.88 -3.93
CA ARG A 234 13.72 4.11 -4.28
C ARG A 234 14.96 4.61 -3.52
N ILE A 235 15.12 5.92 -3.41
CA ILE A 235 16.25 6.55 -2.72
C ILE A 235 16.18 6.32 -1.22
N LEU A 236 15.02 6.47 -0.59
CA LEU A 236 14.82 6.23 0.84
C LEU A 236 15.07 4.75 1.18
N ALA A 237 14.53 3.82 0.39
CA ALA A 237 14.78 2.39 0.55
C ALA A 237 16.27 2.03 0.40
N TYR A 238 16.99 2.69 -0.51
CA TYR A 238 18.45 2.54 -0.63
C TYR A 238 19.18 3.14 0.58
N HIS A 239 18.76 4.32 1.03
CA HIS A 239 19.35 5.04 2.15
C HIS A 239 19.22 4.22 3.44
N HIS A 240 18.03 3.69 3.73
CA HIS A 240 17.73 2.82 4.88
C HIS A 240 17.76 1.33 4.53
N PHE A 241 18.65 0.92 3.63
CA PHE A 241 18.78 -0.47 3.18
C PHE A 241 18.87 -1.50 4.33
N ALA A 242 19.62 -1.16 5.39
CA ALA A 242 19.78 -2.02 6.56
C ALA A 242 18.60 -1.97 7.54
N GLY A 243 17.51 -1.29 7.20
CA GLY A 243 16.35 -1.05 8.06
C GLY A 243 16.62 -0.08 9.22
N ALA A 244 15.68 -0.05 10.17
CA ALA A 244 15.75 0.76 11.38
C ALA A 244 15.48 -0.08 12.64
N SER A 245 15.99 0.35 13.79
CA SER A 245 15.65 -0.31 15.06
C SER A 245 14.18 -0.05 15.41
N GLU A 246 13.55 -0.96 16.15
CA GLU A 246 12.17 -0.81 16.64
C GLU A 246 11.97 0.51 17.40
N LYS A 247 12.92 0.86 18.28
CA LYS A 247 12.90 2.16 18.98
C LYS A 247 12.88 3.36 18.02
N ARG A 248 13.55 3.28 16.87
CA ARG A 248 13.58 4.36 15.88
C ARG A 248 12.30 4.38 15.04
N VAL A 249 11.79 3.22 14.67
CA VAL A 249 10.49 3.07 14.02
C VAL A 249 9.39 3.68 14.89
N PHE A 250 9.33 3.33 16.17
CA PHE A 250 8.36 3.88 17.11
C PHE A 250 8.43 5.41 17.20
N LYS A 251 9.64 5.98 17.30
CA LYS A 251 9.82 7.44 17.28
C LYS A 251 9.37 8.07 15.96
N ALA A 252 9.62 7.42 14.83
CA ALA A 252 9.20 7.90 13.52
C ALA A 252 7.66 7.87 13.39
N SER A 253 7.00 6.80 13.84
CA SER A 253 5.54 6.71 13.88
C SER A 253 4.94 7.79 14.77
N ARG A 254 5.56 8.08 15.92
CA ARG A 254 5.13 9.18 16.80
C ARG A 254 5.24 10.55 16.11
N LEU A 255 6.28 10.79 15.31
CA LEU A 255 6.37 12.03 14.53
C LEU A 255 5.25 12.15 13.48
N ILE A 256 4.84 11.04 12.85
CA ILE A 256 3.70 11.03 11.92
C ILE A 256 2.40 11.35 12.67
N GLN A 257 2.17 10.73 13.83
CA GLN A 257 1.01 10.99 14.67
C GLN A 257 0.94 12.44 15.14
N GLU A 258 2.06 13.00 15.61
CA GLU A 258 2.15 14.40 16.03
C GLU A 258 1.93 15.38 14.87
N ALA A 259 2.24 14.98 13.63
CA ALA A 259 1.95 15.74 12.44
C ALA A 259 0.47 15.65 11.99
N GLY A 260 -0.29 14.66 12.46
CA GLY A 260 -1.69 14.42 12.09
C GLY A 260 -1.86 13.43 10.95
N SER A 261 -0.99 13.48 9.92
CA SER A 261 -1.00 12.55 8.78
C SER A 261 0.40 12.34 8.17
N PRO A 262 0.61 11.27 7.38
CA PRO A 262 1.82 11.10 6.56
C PRO A 262 2.10 12.26 5.60
N GLN A 263 1.06 12.82 5.00
CA GLN A 263 1.13 13.93 4.06
C GLN A 263 1.55 15.21 4.78
N ASP A 264 0.98 15.47 5.96
CA ASP A 264 1.35 16.60 6.81
C ASP A 264 2.78 16.48 7.31
N LEU A 265 3.22 15.27 7.73
CA LEU A 265 4.61 15.04 8.07
C LEU A 265 5.52 15.37 6.89
N THR A 266 5.22 14.86 5.69
CA THR A 266 6.01 15.10 4.48
C THR A 266 6.15 16.61 4.24
N ARG A 267 5.03 17.35 4.29
CA ARG A 267 5.00 18.81 4.17
C ARG A 267 5.84 19.50 5.24
N ILE A 268 5.76 19.08 6.50
CA ILE A 268 6.55 19.64 7.61
C ILE A 268 8.05 19.40 7.41
N VAL A 269 8.43 18.19 7.01
CA VAL A 269 9.83 17.80 6.81
C VAL A 269 10.48 18.59 5.67
N VAL A 270 9.75 18.81 4.57
CA VAL A 270 10.28 19.48 3.37
C VAL A 270 10.03 20.99 3.33
N ARG A 271 9.26 21.56 4.27
CA ARG A 271 8.78 22.96 4.25
C ARG A 271 9.79 24.02 3.81
N ASN A 272 11.03 23.92 4.27
CA ASN A 272 12.09 24.91 4.00
C ASN A 272 13.05 24.49 2.88
N GLY A 273 12.76 23.41 2.16
CA GLY A 273 13.74 22.71 1.35
C GLY A 273 14.76 22.00 2.23
N LYS A 274 14.99 20.70 2.03
CA LYS A 274 16.06 19.99 2.74
C LYS A 274 16.81 19.09 1.80
N ARG A 275 18.12 18.95 2.01
CA ARG A 275 18.86 17.86 1.38
C ARG A 275 18.54 16.57 2.12
N LEU A 276 18.45 15.48 1.38
CA LEU A 276 18.21 14.17 1.96
C LEU A 276 19.29 13.80 2.99
N GLY A 277 20.55 14.17 2.75
CA GLY A 277 21.66 13.93 3.68
C GLY A 277 21.53 14.67 5.02
N ASP A 278 20.79 15.78 5.03
CA ASP A 278 20.61 16.63 6.22
C ASP A 278 19.39 16.21 7.06
N LEU A 279 18.60 15.24 6.58
CA LEU A 279 17.50 14.69 7.34
C LEU A 279 18.04 13.95 8.57
N GLN A 280 17.54 14.32 9.74
CA GLN A 280 17.82 13.58 10.97
C GLN A 280 17.42 12.10 10.79
N ARG A 281 18.19 11.17 11.39
CA ARG A 281 17.99 9.71 11.22
C ARG A 281 16.56 9.24 11.48
N THR A 282 15.83 9.88 12.39
CA THR A 282 14.42 9.57 12.66
C THR A 282 13.50 10.20 11.61
N GLY A 283 13.76 11.45 11.22
CA GLY A 283 12.99 12.15 10.18
C GLY A 283 13.09 11.48 8.82
N GLY A 284 14.26 10.95 8.44
CA GLY A 284 14.41 10.15 7.22
C GLY A 284 13.56 8.88 7.23
N ILE A 285 13.51 8.16 8.37
CA ILE A 285 12.67 6.97 8.52
C ILE A 285 11.18 7.33 8.50
N ALA A 286 10.80 8.42 9.17
CA ALA A 286 9.44 8.91 9.17
C ALA A 286 8.99 9.29 7.74
N LEU A 287 9.88 9.94 6.97
CA LEU A 287 9.65 10.25 5.56
C LEU A 287 9.55 8.98 4.69
N GLU A 288 10.35 7.93 4.94
CA GLU A 288 10.20 6.66 4.20
C GLU A 288 8.86 5.97 4.48
N ILE A 289 8.43 5.95 5.75
CA ILE A 289 7.11 5.43 6.10
C ILE A 289 6.03 6.25 5.39
N ALA A 290 6.10 7.58 5.50
CA ALA A 290 5.12 8.47 4.92
C ALA A 290 5.04 8.40 3.37
N ALA A 291 6.19 8.33 2.68
CA ALA A 291 6.21 8.24 1.23
C ALA A 291 5.65 6.92 0.69
N ASN A 292 5.83 5.82 1.42
CA ASN A 292 5.22 4.53 1.06
C ASN A 292 3.72 4.53 1.34
N GLU A 293 3.32 5.06 2.50
CA GLU A 293 1.91 5.20 2.91
C GLU A 293 1.13 6.06 1.91
N ALA A 294 1.62 7.24 1.55
CA ALA A 294 0.94 8.13 0.61
C ALA A 294 0.77 7.53 -0.80
N THR A 295 1.61 6.56 -1.18
CA THR A 295 1.36 5.82 -2.43
C THR A 295 0.28 4.77 -2.25
N GLU A 296 0.33 4.00 -1.16
CA GLU A 296 -0.69 3.00 -0.85
C GLU A 296 -2.06 3.67 -0.72
N GLN A 297 -2.15 4.78 0.00
CA GLN A 297 -3.38 5.53 0.17
C GLN A 297 -3.96 5.99 -1.16
N ARG A 298 -3.16 6.53 -2.09
CA ARG A 298 -3.64 6.88 -3.45
C ARG A 298 -4.16 5.67 -4.23
N LEU A 299 -3.53 4.50 -4.09
CA LEU A 299 -4.01 3.27 -4.73
C LEU A 299 -5.32 2.81 -4.10
N LEU A 300 -5.43 2.89 -2.77
CA LEU A 300 -6.66 2.56 -2.04
C LEU A 300 -7.79 3.54 -2.33
N GLU A 301 -7.51 4.83 -2.48
CA GLU A 301 -8.47 5.85 -2.89
C GLU A 301 -8.99 5.57 -4.31
N ALA A 302 -8.11 5.19 -5.24
CA ALA A 302 -8.53 4.78 -6.58
C ALA A 302 -9.38 3.51 -6.55
N GLU A 303 -9.01 2.53 -5.72
CA GLU A 303 -9.80 1.31 -5.51
C GLU A 303 -11.17 1.62 -4.88
N LEU A 304 -11.22 2.50 -3.88
CA LEU A 304 -12.46 2.95 -3.26
C LEU A 304 -13.36 3.68 -4.26
N ALA A 305 -12.80 4.51 -5.14
CA ALA A 305 -13.57 5.15 -6.20
C ALA A 305 -14.18 4.13 -7.17
N GLU A 306 -13.43 3.06 -7.52
CA GLU A 306 -13.96 1.94 -8.31
C GLU A 306 -15.10 1.21 -7.56
N LEU A 307 -14.92 0.97 -6.26
CA LEU A 307 -15.90 0.31 -5.41
C LEU A 307 -17.17 1.14 -5.22
N GLU A 308 -17.06 2.46 -4.98
CA GLU A 308 -18.21 3.35 -4.87
C GLU A 308 -19.00 3.41 -6.17
N ALA A 309 -18.33 3.53 -7.31
CA ALA A 309 -18.96 3.51 -8.60
C ALA A 309 -19.67 2.17 -8.86
N HIS A 310 -19.11 1.07 -8.37
CA HIS A 310 -19.73 -0.25 -8.47
C HIS A 310 -20.95 -0.37 -7.55
N TRP A 311 -20.81 0.00 -6.28
CA TRP A 311 -21.90 0.02 -5.31
C TRP A 311 -23.10 0.78 -5.84
N ARG A 312 -22.92 2.00 -6.38
CA ARG A 312 -24.04 2.79 -6.94
C ARG A 312 -24.82 2.05 -8.03
N ARG A 313 -24.13 1.32 -8.91
CA ARG A 313 -24.77 0.51 -9.97
C ARG A 313 -25.52 -0.69 -9.41
N GLU A 314 -24.91 -1.41 -8.48
CA GLU A 314 -25.53 -2.60 -7.88
C GLU A 314 -26.71 -2.21 -6.98
N GLU A 315 -26.63 -1.04 -6.33
CA GLU A 315 -27.70 -0.45 -5.53
C GLU A 315 -28.92 -0.11 -6.40
N GLU A 316 -28.69 0.47 -7.58
CA GLU A 316 -29.72 0.72 -8.60
C GLU A 316 -30.39 -0.58 -9.06
N LEU A 317 -29.61 -1.60 -9.41
CA LEU A 317 -30.14 -2.91 -9.81
C LEU A 317 -30.98 -3.57 -8.71
N ALA A 318 -30.49 -3.56 -7.48
CA ALA A 318 -31.21 -4.13 -6.36
C ALA A 318 -32.48 -3.32 -6.01
N SER A 319 -32.49 -2.00 -6.21
CA SER A 319 -33.72 -1.21 -6.07
C SER A 319 -34.79 -1.54 -7.11
N ILE A 320 -34.40 -1.91 -8.34
CA ILE A 320 -35.33 -2.40 -9.37
C ILE A 320 -35.94 -3.74 -8.93
N ILE A 321 -35.11 -4.66 -8.44
CA ILE A 321 -35.57 -5.97 -7.92
C ILE A 321 -36.55 -5.78 -6.76
N ASP A 322 -36.22 -4.90 -5.80
CA ASP A 322 -37.11 -4.58 -4.68
C ASP A 322 -38.45 -4.00 -5.20
N GLY A 323 -38.41 -3.14 -6.22
CA GLY A 323 -39.60 -2.57 -6.86
C GLY A 323 -40.47 -3.58 -7.61
N GLU A 324 -39.88 -4.57 -8.29
CA GLU A 324 -40.63 -5.65 -8.96
C GLU A 324 -41.21 -6.68 -7.98
N LEU A 325 -40.55 -6.89 -6.83
CA LEU A 325 -41.04 -7.75 -5.75
C LEU A 325 -42.07 -7.07 -4.84
N THR A 326 -42.28 -5.76 -5.00
CA THR A 326 -43.39 -5.07 -4.34
C THR A 326 -44.67 -5.43 -5.08
N PRO A 327 -45.64 -6.14 -4.48
CA PRO A 327 -46.89 -6.44 -5.16
C PRO A 327 -47.59 -5.12 -5.48
N LEU A 328 -47.60 -4.75 -6.76
CA LEU A 328 -48.42 -3.63 -7.21
C LEU A 328 -49.87 -3.98 -6.84
N PRO A 329 -50.58 -3.11 -6.10
CA PRO A 329 -51.95 -3.40 -5.66
C PRO A 329 -52.86 -3.81 -6.82
N VAL A 330 -52.61 -3.26 -8.01
CA VAL A 330 -53.30 -3.57 -9.27
C VAL A 330 -53.11 -5.04 -9.70
N LEU A 331 -51.90 -5.58 -9.59
CA LEU A 331 -51.61 -6.98 -9.94
C LEU A 331 -52.21 -7.96 -8.93
N GLU A 332 -52.26 -7.61 -7.64
CA GLU A 332 -52.98 -8.40 -6.63
C GLU A 332 -54.49 -8.36 -6.84
N GLN A 333 -55.05 -7.21 -7.20
CA GLN A 333 -56.47 -7.05 -7.51
C GLN A 333 -56.85 -7.86 -8.76
N MET A 334 -56.01 -7.83 -9.81
CA MET A 334 -56.16 -8.68 -10.99
C MET A 334 -56.02 -10.17 -10.68
N ARG A 335 -55.03 -10.56 -9.87
CA ARG A 335 -54.86 -11.96 -9.44
C ARG A 335 -56.09 -12.47 -8.69
N ARG A 336 -56.64 -11.68 -7.75
CA ARG A 336 -57.88 -12.02 -7.03
C ARG A 336 -59.09 -12.12 -7.95
N MET A 337 -59.21 -11.28 -8.97
CA MET A 337 -60.28 -11.38 -9.97
C MET A 337 -60.16 -12.65 -10.83
N VAL A 338 -58.95 -13.06 -11.20
CA VAL A 338 -58.72 -14.26 -12.02
C VAL A 338 -58.86 -15.55 -11.21
N THR A 339 -58.45 -15.57 -9.94
CA THR A 339 -58.57 -16.76 -9.07
C THR A 339 -59.90 -16.86 -8.33
N GLY A 340 -60.69 -15.78 -8.29
CA GLY A 340 -61.97 -15.70 -7.57
C GLY A 340 -63.20 -16.24 -8.34
N GLY A 341 -63.01 -16.86 -9.51
CA GLY A 341 -64.09 -17.34 -10.37
C GLY A 341 -64.28 -18.86 -10.35
N LYS A 342 -64.45 -19.49 -9.17
CA LYS A 342 -65.11 -20.80 -9.02
C LYS A 342 -65.76 -20.91 -7.64
N ASN A 343 -67.08 -20.68 -7.62
CA ASN A 343 -68.03 -21.50 -6.88
C ASN A 343 -69.13 -21.90 -7.86
#